data_AF-A0A7K2VPA9-F1
#
_entry.id   AF-A0A7K2VPA9-F1
#
_cell.length_a   1.000
_cell.length_b   1.000
_cell.length_c   1.000
_cell.angle_alpha   90.00
_cell.angle_beta   90.00
_cell.angle_gamma   90.00
#
_symmetry.space_group_name_H-M   'P 1'
#
loop_
_entity.id
_entity.type
_entity.pdbx_description
1 polymer ?
#
loop_
_entity_poly.entity_id
_entity_poly.type
_entity_poly.pdbx_seq_one_letter_code
_entity_poly.pdbx_strand_id
1 'polypeptide(L)' 'TAEFALARILPGPRTPRETATMAATSVVIPPLAVGHRLTGRIRHRNAAPLRRVP' A
#
# COMPACT_ATOMS: atom_id res chain seq x y z
N THR A 1 1.61 -9.16 3.55
CA THR A 1 0.27 -9.20 2.91
C THR A 1 -0.76 -9.88 3.77
N ALA A 2 -0.53 -11.11 4.24
CA ALA A 2 -1.46 -11.83 5.11
C ALA A 2 -1.79 -11.09 6.42
N GLU A 3 -0.77 -10.55 7.10
CA GLU A 3 -0.96 -9.75 8.33
C GLU A 3 -1.79 -8.48 8.09
N PHE A 4 -1.55 -7.79 6.97
CA PHE A 4 -2.32 -6.61 6.57
C PHE A 4 -3.79 -6.96 6.28
N ALA A 5 -4.04 -8.11 5.64
CA ALA A 5 -5.39 -8.62 5.42
C ALA A 5 -6.08 -8.99 6.73
N LEU A 6 -5.40 -9.71 7.64
CA LEU A 6 -5.93 -10.06 8.96
C LEU A 6 -6.30 -8.81 9.76
N ALA A 7 -5.39 -7.82 9.83
CA ALA A 7 -5.62 -6.58 10.57
C ALA A 7 -6.85 -5.80 10.07
N ARG A 8 -7.17 -5.88 8.78
CA ARG A 8 -8.38 -5.26 8.22
C ARG A 8 -9.64 -6.10 8.44
N ILE A 9 -9.54 -7.44 8.40
CA ILE A 9 -10.70 -8.33 8.54
C ILE A 9 -11.11 -8.51 10.02
N LEU A 10 -10.17 -8.48 10.96
CA LEU A 10 -10.40 -8.67 12.40
C LEU A 10 -11.47 -7.76 13.04
N PRO A 11 -11.59 -6.47 12.68
CA PRO A 11 -12.68 -5.59 13.14
C PRO A 11 -14.10 -6.02 12.74
N GLY A 12 -14.24 -7.04 11.88
CA GLY A 12 -15.51 -7.72 11.60
C GLY A 12 -16.20 -7.26 10.31
N PRO A 13 -16.04 -7.98 9.18
CA PRO A 13 -16.94 -7.85 8.03
C PRO A 13 -18.32 -8.43 8.35
N ARG A 14 -19.36 -7.82 7.81
CA ARG A 14 -20.76 -8.23 7.98
C ARG A 14 -21.17 -9.33 7.00
N THR A 15 -20.40 -9.56 5.93
CA THR A 15 -20.73 -10.56 4.89
C THR A 15 -19.49 -11.23 4.26
N PRO A 16 -19.62 -12.43 3.65
CA PRO A 16 -18.54 -13.07 2.89
C PRO A 16 -18.03 -12.22 1.71
N ARG A 17 -18.92 -11.42 1.09
CA ARG A 17 -18.58 -10.50 0.00
C ARG A 17 -17.63 -9.39 0.48
N GLU A 18 -17.88 -8.86 1.68
CA GLU A 18 -16.99 -7.89 2.30
C GLU A 18 -15.61 -8.51 2.58
N THR A 19 -15.56 -9.71 3.15
CA THR A 19 -14.28 -10.43 3.38
C THR A 19 -13.50 -10.64 2.08
N ALA A 20 -14.15 -11.08 1.00
CA ALA A 20 -13.51 -11.27 -0.29
C ALA A 20 -12.94 -9.96 -0.87
N THR A 21 -13.70 -8.87 -0.76
CA THR A 21 -13.27 -7.54 -1.20
C THR A 21 -12.07 -7.05 -0.38
N MET A 22 -12.11 -7.25 0.94
CA MET A 22 -11.03 -6.88 1.84
C MET A 22 -9.78 -7.70 1.59
N ALA A 23 -9.90 -9.01 1.37
CA ALA A 23 -8.77 -9.86 1.01
C ALA A 23 -8.14 -9.44 -0.33
N ALA A 24 -8.96 -9.25 -1.37
CA ALA A 24 -8.49 -8.82 -2.69
C ALA A 24 -7.75 -7.48 -2.61
N THR A 25 -8.34 -6.47 -1.97
CA THR A 25 -7.68 -5.16 -1.81
C THR A 25 -6.42 -5.25 -0.94
N SER A 26 -6.42 -6.08 0.09
CA SER A 26 -5.26 -6.26 0.97
C SER A 26 -4.10 -6.96 0.28
N VAL A 27 -4.36 -7.78 -0.73
CA VAL A 27 -3.33 -8.36 -1.60
C VAL A 27 -2.81 -7.36 -2.63
N VAL A 28 -3.66 -6.48 -3.15
CA VAL A 28 -3.31 -5.48 -4.17
C VAL A 28 -2.56 -4.28 -3.61
N ILE A 29 -2.88 -3.82 -2.40
CA ILE A 29 -2.25 -2.62 -1.79
C ILE A 29 -0.72 -2.74 -1.66
N PRO A 30 -0.16 -3.83 -1.08
CA PRO A 30 1.30 -3.95 -0.88
C PRO A 30 2.15 -3.87 -2.16
N PRO A 31 1.87 -4.62 -3.24
CA PRO A 31 2.66 -4.52 -4.47
C PRO A 31 2.53 -3.14 -5.12
N LEU A 32 1.37 -2.49 -5.08
CA LEU A 32 1.22 -1.11 -5.58
C LEU A 32 2.06 -0.12 -4.76
N ALA A 33 2.05 -0.22 -3.43
CA ALA A 33 2.86 0.65 -2.58
C ALA A 33 4.36 0.48 -2.84
N VAL A 34 4.83 -0.76 -2.96
CA VAL A 34 6.24 -1.07 -3.28
C VAL A 34 6.60 -0.57 -4.68
N GLY A 35 5.75 -0.84 -5.68
CA GLY A 35 5.96 -0.39 -7.05
C GLY A 35 6.01 1.13 -7.18
N HIS A 36 5.09 1.83 -6.51
CA HIS A 36 5.09 3.29 -6.46
C HIS A 36 6.37 3.83 -5.83
N ARG A 37 6.79 3.28 -4.68
CA ARG A 37 8.03 3.69 -4.00
C ARG A 37 9.27 3.42 -4.84
N LEU A 38 9.34 2.25 -5.49
CA LEU A 38 10.47 1.88 -6.35
C LEU A 38 10.55 2.81 -7.57
N THR A 39 9.41 3.08 -8.21
CA THR A 39 9.32 4.01 -9.34
C THR A 39 9.79 5.40 -8.93
N GLY A 40 9.35 5.90 -7.77
CA GLY A 40 9.83 7.17 -7.22
C GLY A 40 11.34 7.18 -7.01
N ARG A 41 11.91 6.12 -6.44
CA ARG A 41 13.37 5.99 -6.24
C ARG A 41 14.14 5.99 -7.55
N ILE A 42 13.68 5.23 -8.55
CA ILE A 42 14.34 5.15 -9.86
C ILE A 42 14.25 6.50 -10.56
N ARG A 43 13.07 7.11 -10.58
CA ARG A 43 12.82 8.38 -11.28
C ARG A 43 13.55 9.56 -10.67
N HIS A 44 13.68 9.59 -9.35
CA HIS A 44 14.29 10.70 -8.61
C HIS A 44 15.70 10.40 -8.10
N ARG A 45 16.37 9.35 -8.61
CA ARG A 45 17.72 8.96 -8.16
C ARG A 45 18.79 10.06 -8.28
N ASN A 46 18.60 10.99 -9.22
CA ASN A 46 19.50 12.11 -9.49
C ASN A 46 18.91 13.46 -9.05
N ALA A 47 17.77 13.46 -8.35
CA ALA A 47 17.16 14.69 -7.90
C ALA A 47 18.02 15.33 -6.80
N ALA A 48 18.38 16.60 -6.98
CA ALA A 48 19.03 17.37 -5.94
C ALA A 48 18.06 17.57 -4.76
N PRO A 49 18.55 17.65 -3.51
CA PRO A 49 17.73 17.98 -2.35
C PRO A 49 16.95 19.27 -2.59
N LEU A 50 15.67 19.28 -2.22
CA LEU A 50 14.87 20.50 -2.28
C LEU A 50 15.45 21.52 -1.30
N ARG A 51 15.98 22.64 -1.82
CA ARG A 51 16.46 23.74 -0.99
C ARG A 51 15.24 24.43 -0.35
N ARG A 52 14.97 24.14 0.92
CA ARG A 52 14.02 24.95 1.71
C ARG A 52 14.71 26.27 2.01
N VAL A 53 14.17 27.35 1.44
CA VAL A 53 14.60 28.71 1.78
C VAL A 53 13.85 29.12 3.06
N PRO A 54 14.53 29.69 4.07
CA PRO A 54 13.91 30.13 5.32
C PRO A 54 12.89 31.25 5.10
#